data_AF-A0A7C4AAW1-F1
#
_entry.id   AF-A0A7C4AAW1-F1
#
_cell.length_a   1.000
_cell.length_b   1.000
_cell.length_c   1.000
_cell.angle_alpha   90.00
_cell.angle_beta   90.00
_cell.angle_gamma   90.00
#
_symmetry.space_group_name_H-M   'P 1'
#
loop_
_entity.id
_entity.type
_entity.pdbx_description
1 polymer ?
#
loop_
_entity_poly.entity_id
_entity_poly.type
_entity_poly.pdbx_seq_one_letter_code
_entity_poly.pdbx_strand_id
1 'polypeptide(L)' 'MIYDIEMETLPREDLEALQLKRLKSLVERVHANVGFYRQKFDEMGVKPSDIRTLDDLKLLPFTEKQDLRNHYPFG' A
#
# COMPACT_ATOMS: atom_id res chain seq x y z
N MET A 1 15.31 -11.10 23.48
CA MET A 1 15.51 -12.21 22.53
C MET A 1 14.77 -11.83 21.26
N ILE A 2 15.44 -11.89 20.11
CA ILE A 2 14.83 -11.62 18.80
C ILE A 2 14.10 -12.90 18.36
N TYR A 3 12.86 -12.79 17.86
CA TYR A 3 12.01 -13.96 17.54
C TYR A 3 12.31 -14.49 16.14
N ASP A 4 12.40 -13.60 15.16
CA ASP A 4 12.75 -13.88 13.77
C ASP A 4 14.03 -13.12 13.41
N ILE A 5 15.17 -13.75 13.66
CA ILE A 5 16.49 -13.12 13.48
C ILE A 5 16.67 -12.67 12.04
N GLU A 6 16.27 -13.48 11.06
CA GLU A 6 16.45 -13.16 9.64
C GLU A 6 15.72 -11.87 9.27
N MET A 7 14.45 -11.73 9.66
CA MET A 7 13.63 -10.58 9.30
C MET A 7 13.90 -9.34 10.16
N GLU A 8 14.13 -9.52 11.45
CA GLU A 8 14.33 -8.42 12.39
C GLU A 8 15.74 -7.79 12.28
N THR A 9 16.70 -8.48 11.64
CA THR A 9 18.06 -7.96 11.40
C THR A 9 18.42 -7.76 9.93
N LEU A 10 17.42 -7.67 9.04
CA LEU A 10 17.66 -7.41 7.62
C LEU A 10 18.53 -6.14 7.40
N PRO A 11 19.52 -6.18 6.49
CA PRO A 11 20.16 -4.96 5.99
C PRO A 11 19.12 -3.98 5.45
N ARG A 12 19.42 -2.67 5.54
CA ARG A 12 18.48 -1.62 5.14
C ARG A 12 17.99 -1.77 3.70
N GLU A 13 18.90 -2.05 2.78
CA GLU A 13 18.60 -2.22 1.35
C GLU A 13 17.64 -3.39 1.10
N ASP A 14 17.87 -4.53 1.77
CA ASP A 14 17.01 -5.71 1.65
C ASP A 14 15.61 -5.48 2.26
N LEU A 15 15.56 -4.76 3.38
CA LEU A 15 14.31 -4.38 4.03
C LEU A 15 13.48 -3.43 3.14
N GLU A 16 14.12 -2.46 2.51
CA GLU A 16 13.46 -1.53 1.58
C GLU A 16 12.96 -2.23 0.31
N ALA A 17 13.77 -3.14 -0.25
CA ALA A 17 13.37 -3.97 -1.38
C ALA A 17 12.15 -4.84 -1.04
N LEU A 18 12.13 -5.42 0.17
CA LEU A 18 11.00 -6.20 0.66
C LEU A 18 9.75 -5.34 0.86
N GLN A 19 9.89 -4.16 1.46
CA GLN A 19 8.80 -3.20 1.63
C GLN A 19 8.20 -2.79 0.28
N LEU A 20 9.04 -2.46 -0.70
CA LEU A 20 8.58 -2.06 -2.03
C LEU A 20 7.85 -3.20 -2.75
N LYS A 21 8.37 -4.42 -2.67
CA LYS A 21 7.71 -5.62 -3.23
C LYS A 21 6.32 -5.81 -2.63
N ARG A 22 6.21 -5.72 -1.31
CA ARG A 22 4.93 -5.88 -0.59
C ARG A 22 3.96 -4.73 -0.88
N LEU A 23 4.45 -3.49 -0.97
CA LEU A 23 3.66 -2.32 -1.31
C LEU A 23 3.05 -2.45 -2.71
N LYS A 24 3.84 -2.79 -3.73
CA LYS A 24 3.35 -3.01 -5.10
C LYS A 24 2.22 -4.05 -5.13
N SER A 25 2.44 -5.22 -4.52
CA SER A 25 1.43 -6.27 -4.45
C SER A 25 0.17 -5.83 -3.69
N LEU A 26 0.31 -5.04 -2.63
CA LEU A 26 -0.83 -4.52 -1.89
C LEU A 26 -1.65 -3.54 -2.73
N VAL A 27 -1.00 -2.57 -3.37
CA VAL A 27 -1.64 -1.54 -4.19
C VAL A 27 -2.39 -2.16 -5.37
N GLU A 28 -1.76 -3.12 -6.07
CA GLU A 28 -2.42 -3.90 -7.12
C GLU A 28 -3.65 -4.64 -6.61
N ARG A 29 -3.54 -5.31 -5.45
CA ARG A 29 -4.63 -6.08 -4.86
C ARG A 29 -5.81 -5.21 -4.44
N VAL A 30 -5.56 -4.07 -3.78
CA VAL A 30 -6.66 -3.20 -3.32
C VAL A 30 -7.34 -2.51 -4.50
N HIS A 31 -6.59 -2.07 -5.51
CA HIS A 31 -7.15 -1.54 -6.74
C HIS A 31 -8.00 -2.58 -7.49
N ALA A 32 -7.54 -3.83 -7.54
CA ALA A 32 -8.25 -4.91 -8.21
C ALA A 32 -9.50 -5.40 -7.46
N ASN A 33 -9.52 -5.35 -6.12
CA ASN A 33 -10.56 -6.03 -5.33
C ASN A 33 -11.45 -5.10 -4.51
N VAL A 34 -11.07 -3.84 -4.29
CA VAL A 34 -11.81 -2.91 -3.43
C VAL A 34 -12.29 -1.72 -4.25
N GLY A 35 -13.61 -1.59 -4.40
CA GLY A 35 -14.22 -0.54 -5.23
C GLY A 35 -13.84 0.87 -4.78
N PHE A 36 -13.80 1.10 -3.47
CA PHE A 36 -13.37 2.38 -2.88
C PHE A 36 -11.96 2.79 -3.33
N TYR A 37 -10.96 1.93 -3.16
CA TYR A 37 -9.58 2.26 -3.54
C TYR A 37 -9.43 2.42 -5.04
N ARG A 38 -10.15 1.62 -5.85
CA ARG A 38 -10.17 1.80 -7.30
C ARG A 38 -10.66 3.19 -7.68
N GLN A 39 -11.82 3.60 -7.16
CA GLN A 39 -12.40 4.91 -7.43
C GLN A 39 -11.47 6.04 -6.98
N LYS A 40 -10.93 5.97 -5.76
CA LYS A 40 -10.06 7.01 -5.21
C LYS A 40 -8.75 7.14 -5.99
N PHE A 41 -8.20 6.03 -6.48
CA PHE A 41 -7.00 6.04 -7.32
C PHE A 41 -7.31 6.63 -8.71
N ASP A 42 -8.42 6.22 -9.34
CA ASP A 42 -8.86 6.72 -10.64
C ASP A 42 -9.15 8.24 -10.59
N GLU A 43 -9.79 8.74 -9.53
CA GLU A 43 -10.04 10.17 -9.30
C GLU A 43 -8.76 10.99 -9.20
N MET A 44 -7.70 10.42 -8.61
CA MET A 44 -6.38 11.04 -8.52
C MET A 44 -5.49 10.77 -9.73
N GLY A 45 -5.95 9.96 -10.70
CA GLY A 45 -5.17 9.55 -11.86
C GLY A 45 -3.97 8.66 -11.53
N VAL A 46 -3.97 7.99 -10.37
CA VAL A 46 -2.86 7.15 -9.90
C VAL A 46 -3.11 5.70 -10.30
N LYS A 47 -2.11 5.06 -10.91
CA LYS A 47 -2.16 3.64 -11.26
C LYS A 47 -1.21 2.83 -10.37
N PRO A 48 -1.51 1.55 -10.09
CA PRO A 48 -0.58 0.69 -9.35
C PRO A 48 0.84 0.64 -9.94
N SER A 49 0.95 0.77 -11.27
CA SER A 49 2.22 0.81 -12.01
C SER A 49 3.09 2.05 -11.74
N ASP A 50 2.53 3.07 -11.12
CA ASP A 50 3.23 4.32 -10.80
C ASP A 50 4.08 4.17 -9.54
N ILE A 51 3.82 3.14 -8.72
CA ILE A 51 4.64 2.82 -7.55
C ILE A 51 5.90 2.10 -8.01
N ARG A 52 7.02 2.83 -8.11
CA ARG A 52 8.31 2.29 -8.58
C ARG A 52 9.35 2.24 -7.47
N THR A 53 9.24 3.14 -6.50
CA THR A 53 10.12 3.34 -5.34
C THR A 53 9.27 3.51 -4.07
N LEU A 54 9.91 3.50 -2.89
CA LEU A 54 9.20 3.75 -1.62
C LEU A 54 8.69 5.20 -1.51
N ASP A 55 9.38 6.16 -2.14
CA ASP A 55 8.97 7.57 -2.14
C ASP A 55 7.65 7.81 -2.89
N ASP A 56 7.27 6.90 -3.79
CA ASP A 56 6.01 6.96 -4.53
C ASP A 56 4.79 6.68 -3.63
N LEU A 57 5.00 6.27 -2.37
CA LEU A 57 3.93 6.15 -1.39
C LEU A 57 3.14 7.46 -1.23
N LYS A 58 3.80 8.60 -1.43
CA LYS A 58 3.17 9.95 -1.39
C LYS A 58 2.13 10.18 -2.49
N LEU A 59 2.13 9.36 -3.55
CA LEU A 59 1.12 9.43 -4.61
C LEU A 59 -0.21 8.83 -4.15
N LEU A 60 -0.19 7.94 -3.15
CA LEU A 60 -1.40 7.29 -2.66
C LEU A 60 -2.19 8.23 -1.75
N PRO A 61 -3.53 8.20 -1.81
CA PRO A 61 -4.38 8.94 -0.89
C PRO A 61 -4.22 8.43 0.54
N PHE A 62 -4.42 9.32 1.51
CA PHE A 62 -4.74 8.89 2.87
C PHE A 62 -6.14 8.25 2.90
N THR A 63 -6.29 7.25 3.78
CA THR A 63 -7.60 6.70 4.13
C THR A 63 -8.06 7.37 5.43
N GLU A 64 -9.10 8.17 5.34
CA GLU A 64 -9.63 8.90 6.49
C GLU A 64 -10.71 8.11 7.23
N LYS A 65 -10.99 8.50 8.47
CA LYS A 65 -12.07 7.90 9.25
C LYS A 65 -13.43 8.03 8.56
N GLN A 66 -13.65 9.12 7.81
CA GLN A 66 -14.91 9.32 7.10
C GLN A 66 -15.06 8.34 5.93
N ASP A 67 -13.96 8.00 5.23
CA ASP A 67 -13.98 6.98 4.18
C ASP A 67 -14.51 5.65 4.72
N LEU A 68 -14.01 5.21 5.88
CA LEU A 68 -14.44 3.97 6.52
C LEU A 68 -15.92 4.00 6.95
N ARG A 69 -16.41 5.15 7.40
CA ARG A 69 -17.83 5.32 7.78
C ARG A 69 -18.76 5.27 6.56
N ASN A 70 -18.34 5.90 5.46
CA ASN A 70 -19.12 5.94 4.22
C ASN A 70 -19.26 4.56 3.58
N HIS A 71 -18.31 3.66 3.82
CA HIS A 71 -18.28 2.30 3.25
C HIS A 71 -18.61 1.20 4.27
N TYR A 72 -19.14 1.55 5.44
CA TYR A 72 -19.63 0.58 6.42
C TYR A 72 -20.73 -0.33 5.82
N PRO A 73 -20.82 -1.62 6.18
CA PRO A 73 -20.02 -2.34 7.17
C PRO A 73 -18.73 -2.98 6.65
N PHE A 74 -18.54 -3.05 5.34
CA PHE A 74 -17.51 -3.91 4.77
C PHE A 74 -16.24 -3.19 4.33
N GLY A 75 -16.27 -1.86 4.23
CA GLY A 75 -15.13 -1.09 3.76
C GLY A 75 -14.84 -1.35 2.29
#